data_AF-A0AA92U054-F1
#
_entry.id   AF-A0AA92U054-F1
#
_cell.length_a   1.000
_cell.length_b   1.000
_cell.length_c   1.000
_cell.angle_alpha   90.00
_cell.angle_beta   90.00
_cell.angle_gamma   90.00
#
_symmetry.space_group_name_H-M   'P 1'
#
loop_
_entity.id
_entity.type
_entity.pdbx_description
1 polymer ?
#
loop_
_entity_poly.entity_id
_entity_poly.type
_entity_poly.pdbx_seq_one_letter_code
_entity_poly.pdbx_strand_id
1 'polypeptide(L)'
;MKEELLEAIYGTVERLEQKVDELSASPKNAEAGSIPVPVSVDTCKLEKAILSIAVKEGESIDKLARLREAICIFTDLTKKEISKDEQRSKLLFDAINQVKQELNATSKNVQDKLHAMGNTPLKKVVTHRFEPTSKCVLLFIGGLALSLVISIWGNLTQWREHQDWEVADLKYRALKMVLPSDDPNVRYIEKNFSVCPNKEVIEKVRTRVNIYEDSICYHNEMRQMAAIKDSIANSLFKEANEIKKKINQK
;
A
#
# COMPACT_ATOMS: atom_id res chain seq x y z
N MET A 1 -4.53 -25.95 5.70
CA MET A 1 -3.71 -24.72 5.74
C MET A 1 -4.47 -23.45 6.14
N LYS A 2 -5.52 -22.98 5.44
CA LYS A 2 -6.22 -21.75 5.88
C LYS A 2 -7.09 -21.94 7.14
N GLU A 3 -7.71 -23.10 7.29
CA GLU A 3 -8.56 -23.42 8.45
C GLU A 3 -7.75 -23.67 9.72
N GLU A 4 -6.62 -24.38 9.61
CA GLU A 4 -5.68 -24.62 10.72
C GLU A 4 -5.08 -23.31 11.28
N LEU A 5 -4.87 -22.30 10.42
CA LEU A 5 -4.37 -21.00 10.86
C LEU A 5 -5.44 -20.22 11.65
N LEU A 6 -6.70 -20.32 11.24
CA LEU A 6 -7.81 -19.66 11.93
C LEU A 6 -8.07 -20.29 13.30
N GLU A 7 -7.98 -21.62 13.38
CA GLU A 7 -8.12 -22.38 14.63
C GLU A 7 -6.98 -22.09 15.61
N ALA A 8 -5.74 -21.97 15.11
CA ALA A 8 -4.60 -21.58 15.92
C ALA A 8 -4.73 -20.16 16.48
N ILE A 9 -5.23 -19.21 15.67
CA ILE A 9 -5.46 -17.82 16.11
C ILE A 9 -6.56 -17.80 17.19
N TYR A 10 -7.68 -18.48 16.96
CA TYR A 10 -8.80 -18.48 17.91
C TYR A 10 -8.41 -19.11 19.27
N GLY A 11 -7.66 -20.23 19.26
CA GLY A 11 -7.18 -20.88 20.48
C GLY A 11 -6.06 -20.12 21.23
N THR A 12 -5.44 -19.12 20.61
CA THR A 12 -4.54 -18.18 21.31
C THR A 12 -5.27 -17.01 21.95
N VAL A 13 -6.35 -16.54 21.32
CA VAL A 13 -7.21 -15.48 21.87
C VAL A 13 -7.95 -15.98 23.11
N GLU A 14 -8.51 -17.19 23.06
CA GLU A 14 -9.22 -17.80 24.21
C GLU A 14 -8.31 -17.99 25.43
N ARG A 15 -7.05 -18.40 25.22
CA ARG A 15 -6.05 -18.51 26.30
C ARG A 15 -5.61 -17.17 26.89
N LEU A 16 -5.64 -16.10 26.09
CA LEU A 16 -5.34 -14.75 26.58
C LEU A 16 -6.51 -14.20 27.41
N GLU A 17 -7.73 -14.43 26.97
CA GLU A 17 -8.95 -14.03 27.69
C GLU A 17 -9.02 -14.71 29.06
N GLN A 18 -8.77 -16.04 29.11
CA GLN A 18 -8.75 -16.80 30.37
C GLN A 18 -7.67 -16.31 31.36
N LYS A 19 -6.50 -15.90 30.88
CA LYS A 19 -5.43 -15.34 31.73
C LYS A 19 -5.75 -13.94 32.25
N VAL A 20 -6.48 -13.13 31.49
CA VAL A 20 -6.92 -11.80 31.93
C VAL A 20 -7.97 -11.94 33.02
N ASP A 21 -8.87 -12.91 32.91
CA ASP A 21 -9.87 -13.21 33.95
C ASP A 21 -9.23 -13.76 35.23
N GLU A 22 -8.24 -14.66 35.13
CA GLU A 22 -7.48 -15.14 36.30
C GLU A 22 -6.71 -14.02 37.02
N LEU A 23 -6.14 -13.08 36.26
CA LEU A 23 -5.44 -11.91 36.83
C LEU A 23 -6.42 -10.90 37.43
N SER A 24 -7.65 -10.81 36.91
CA SER A 24 -8.68 -9.93 37.45
C SER A 24 -9.34 -10.47 38.73
N ALA A 25 -9.22 -11.77 39.02
CA ALA A 25 -9.92 -12.43 40.13
C ALA A 25 -9.11 -12.58 41.43
N SER A 26 -7.84 -12.13 41.51
CA SER A 26 -7.01 -12.35 42.71
C SER A 26 -6.98 -11.16 43.69
N PRO A 27 -7.52 -11.34 44.91
CA PRO A 27 -6.99 -10.63 46.08
C PRO A 27 -6.72 -11.52 47.32
N LYS A 28 -5.56 -11.25 47.95
CA LYS A 28 -5.17 -11.37 49.38
C LYS A 28 -4.89 -12.75 50.02
N ASN A 29 -3.68 -12.89 50.59
CA ASN A 29 -3.28 -13.18 52.00
C ASN A 29 -1.79 -13.65 52.01
N ALA A 30 -0.86 -13.32 52.92
CA ALA A 30 -0.93 -13.28 54.38
C ALA A 30 0.20 -12.44 55.07
N GLU A 31 -0.26 -11.62 56.04
CA GLU A 31 0.17 -11.27 57.42
C GLU A 31 1.60 -11.33 58.01
N ALA A 32 1.87 -10.25 58.80
CA ALA A 32 2.43 -10.15 60.18
C ALA A 32 3.92 -9.75 60.45
N GLY A 33 4.11 -8.62 61.16
CA GLY A 33 5.35 -8.30 61.91
C GLY A 33 5.60 -6.85 62.41
N SER A 34 4.90 -6.44 63.50
CA SER A 34 5.31 -5.57 64.65
C SER A 34 6.03 -4.18 64.56
N ILE A 35 5.34 -3.18 65.18
CA ILE A 35 5.78 -2.12 66.14
C ILE A 35 6.34 -0.75 65.64
N PRO A 36 6.00 0.40 66.30
CA PRO A 36 5.88 1.73 65.67
C PRO A 36 6.94 2.77 66.10
N VAL A 37 7.27 3.71 65.20
CA VAL A 37 8.00 4.97 65.50
C VAL A 37 7.43 6.09 64.58
N PRO A 38 7.14 7.30 65.08
CA PRO A 38 6.44 8.32 64.30
C PRO A 38 7.43 9.09 63.44
N VAL A 39 7.32 8.96 62.11
CA VAL A 39 7.98 9.86 61.17
C VAL A 39 6.87 10.66 60.50
N SER A 40 6.86 11.96 60.76
CA SER A 40 5.98 12.91 60.09
C SER A 40 6.25 12.89 58.58
N VAL A 41 5.43 12.17 57.83
CA VAL A 41 5.42 12.24 56.38
C VAL A 41 4.71 13.54 56.03
N ASP A 42 5.41 14.47 55.36
CA ASP A 42 4.87 15.70 54.78
C ASP A 42 3.65 15.37 53.91
N THR A 43 2.45 15.37 54.49
CA THR A 43 1.18 15.04 53.83
C THR A 43 0.96 15.92 52.59
N CYS A 44 1.47 17.15 52.61
CA CYS A 44 1.44 18.10 51.50
C CYS A 44 2.27 17.67 50.26
N LYS A 45 3.42 16.98 50.44
CA LYS A 45 4.21 16.49 49.30
C LYS A 45 3.58 15.25 48.66
N LEU A 46 2.94 14.41 49.47
CA LEU A 46 2.23 13.22 49.02
C LEU A 46 0.96 13.60 48.24
N GLU A 47 0.16 14.55 48.74
CA GLU A 47 -1.05 15.05 48.03
C GLU A 47 -0.71 15.66 46.66
N LYS A 48 0.40 16.41 46.57
CA LYS A 48 0.84 17.03 45.31
C LYS A 48 1.35 15.98 44.31
N ALA A 49 1.99 14.91 44.79
CA ALA A 49 2.39 13.78 43.98
C ALA A 49 1.18 12.96 43.51
N ILE A 50 0.19 12.71 44.38
CA ILE A 50 -1.05 11.99 44.05
C ILE A 50 -1.86 12.77 43.01
N LEU A 51 -2.01 14.10 43.15
CA LEU A 51 -2.64 14.95 42.14
C LEU A 51 -1.87 14.90 40.81
N SER A 52 -0.53 14.95 40.84
CA SER A 52 0.28 14.84 39.62
C SER A 52 0.17 13.47 38.95
N ILE A 53 -0.02 12.39 39.71
CA ILE A 53 -0.18 11.03 39.20
C ILE A 53 -1.59 10.84 38.63
N ALA A 54 -2.63 11.29 39.34
CA ALA A 54 -4.01 11.24 38.88
C ALA A 54 -4.23 12.04 37.59
N VAL A 55 -3.56 13.19 37.43
CA VAL A 55 -3.59 13.98 36.19
C VAL A 55 -2.91 13.24 35.03
N LYS A 56 -1.78 12.56 35.26
CA LYS A 56 -1.10 11.74 34.24
C LYS A 56 -1.90 10.49 33.87
N GLU A 57 -2.57 9.88 34.83
CA GLU A 57 -3.43 8.72 34.64
C GLU A 57 -4.67 9.09 33.80
N GLY A 58 -5.32 10.23 34.10
CA GLY A 58 -6.41 10.77 33.30
C GLY A 58 -6.02 11.09 31.85
N GLU A 59 -4.82 11.65 31.63
CA GLU A 59 -4.29 11.92 30.28
C GLU A 59 -4.00 10.62 29.49
N SER A 60 -3.56 9.56 30.17
CA SER A 60 -3.34 8.25 29.56
C SER A 60 -4.66 7.53 29.22
N ILE A 61 -5.69 7.70 30.04
CA ILE A 61 -7.04 7.15 29.81
C ILE A 61 -7.71 7.87 28.62
N ASP A 62 -7.58 9.19 28.48
CA ASP A 62 -8.07 9.94 27.31
C ASP A 62 -7.36 9.51 26.01
N LYS A 63 -6.04 9.30 26.05
CA LYS A 63 -5.27 8.78 24.90
C LYS A 63 -5.71 7.36 24.53
N LEU A 64 -5.96 6.49 25.51
CA LEU A 64 -6.47 5.13 25.29
C LEU A 64 -7.87 5.16 24.66
N ALA A 65 -8.75 6.06 25.12
CA ALA A 65 -10.09 6.23 24.57
C ALA A 65 -10.06 6.69 23.11
N ARG A 66 -9.22 7.67 22.77
CA ARG A 66 -9.01 8.12 21.37
C ARG A 66 -8.41 7.05 20.48
N LEU A 67 -7.49 6.24 21.01
CA LEU A 67 -6.90 5.12 20.27
C LEU A 67 -7.95 4.05 19.97
N ARG A 68 -8.83 3.75 20.93
CA ARG A 68 -9.96 2.83 20.77
C ARG A 68 -10.94 3.32 19.70
N GLU A 69 -11.24 4.62 19.68
CA GLU A 69 -12.11 5.23 18.67
C GLU A 69 -11.48 5.16 17.26
N ALA A 70 -10.18 5.47 17.14
CA ALA A 70 -9.45 5.38 15.87
C ALA A 70 -9.38 3.94 15.34
N ILE A 71 -9.15 2.95 16.21
CA ILE A 71 -9.17 1.53 15.85
C ILE A 71 -10.58 1.10 15.38
N CYS A 72 -11.64 1.60 16.03
CA CYS A 72 -13.01 1.33 15.64
C CYS A 72 -13.32 1.87 14.24
N ILE A 73 -12.96 3.13 13.96
CA ILE A 73 -13.09 3.77 12.64
C ILE A 73 -12.29 3.00 11.57
N PHE A 74 -11.05 2.59 11.88
CA PHE A 74 -10.22 1.82 10.95
C PHE A 74 -10.82 0.44 10.64
N THR A 75 -11.40 -0.21 11.65
CA THR A 75 -12.07 -1.51 11.49
C THR A 75 -13.34 -1.39 10.63
N ASP A 76 -14.13 -0.34 10.82
CA ASP A 76 -15.32 -0.07 10.00
C ASP A 76 -14.98 0.28 8.55
N LEU A 77 -13.92 1.06 8.33
CA LEU A 77 -13.39 1.34 6.99
C LEU A 77 -12.89 0.07 6.29
N THR A 78 -12.19 -0.80 7.02
CA THR A 78 -11.70 -2.08 6.49
C THR A 78 -12.85 -3.03 6.13
N LYS A 79 -13.90 -3.13 6.98
CA LYS A 79 -15.12 -3.90 6.68
C LYS A 79 -15.86 -3.37 5.46
N LYS A 80 -15.89 -2.04 5.27
CA LYS A 80 -16.53 -1.39 4.12
C LYS A 80 -15.76 -1.62 2.82
N GLU A 81 -14.43 -1.66 2.86
CA GLU A 81 -13.63 -1.94 1.67
C GLU A 81 -13.74 -3.42 1.26
N ILE A 82 -13.71 -4.34 2.23
CA ILE A 82 -13.88 -5.79 1.97
C ILE A 82 -15.25 -6.08 1.35
N SER A 83 -16.32 -5.49 1.88
CA SER A 83 -17.67 -5.70 1.32
C SER A 83 -17.84 -5.09 -0.08
N LYS A 84 -17.19 -3.96 -0.35
CA LYS A 84 -17.18 -3.30 -1.66
C LYS A 84 -16.40 -4.10 -2.71
N ASP A 85 -15.26 -4.67 -2.34
CA ASP A 85 -14.49 -5.53 -3.24
C ASP A 85 -15.17 -6.88 -3.47
N GLU A 86 -15.84 -7.46 -2.47
CA GLU A 86 -16.68 -8.64 -2.66
C GLU A 86 -17.86 -8.35 -3.60
N GLN A 87 -18.50 -7.19 -3.46
CA GLN A 87 -19.58 -6.76 -4.35
C GLN A 87 -19.10 -6.53 -5.79
N ARG A 88 -17.93 -5.93 -5.98
CA ARG A 88 -17.28 -5.80 -7.30
C ARG A 88 -16.94 -7.17 -7.89
N SER A 89 -16.43 -8.09 -7.09
CA SER A 89 -16.13 -9.45 -7.54
C SER A 89 -17.39 -10.20 -8.00
N LYS A 90 -18.52 -10.03 -7.30
CA LYS A 90 -19.82 -10.59 -7.71
C LYS A 90 -20.31 -9.97 -9.03
N LEU A 91 -20.27 -8.65 -9.16
CA LEU A 91 -20.64 -7.97 -10.41
C LEU A 91 -19.76 -8.38 -11.60
N LEU A 92 -18.45 -8.53 -11.39
CA LEU A 92 -17.53 -9.01 -12.43
C LEU A 92 -17.81 -10.47 -12.79
N PHE A 93 -18.10 -11.32 -11.81
CA PHE A 93 -18.45 -12.73 -12.05
C PHE A 93 -19.77 -12.86 -12.84
N ASP A 94 -20.78 -12.07 -12.51
CA ASP A 94 -22.06 -12.03 -13.22
C ASP A 94 -21.89 -11.51 -14.65
N ALA A 95 -21.08 -10.45 -14.85
CA ALA A 95 -20.74 -9.94 -16.18
C ALA A 95 -19.99 -10.98 -17.03
N ILE A 96 -19.05 -11.72 -16.44
CA ILE A 96 -18.33 -12.80 -17.14
C ILE A 96 -19.29 -13.93 -17.54
N ASN A 97 -20.23 -14.31 -16.67
CA ASN A 97 -21.23 -15.33 -16.98
C ASN A 97 -22.19 -14.88 -18.09
N GLN A 98 -22.60 -13.61 -18.08
CA GLN A 98 -23.42 -13.03 -19.14
C GLN A 98 -22.69 -13.06 -20.50
N VAL A 99 -21.44 -12.59 -20.56
CA VAL A 99 -20.64 -12.62 -21.80
C VAL A 99 -20.43 -14.04 -22.31
N LYS A 100 -20.19 -15.00 -21.41
CA LYS A 100 -20.08 -16.42 -21.78
C LYS A 100 -21.38 -16.97 -22.36
N GLN A 101 -22.53 -16.59 -21.82
CA GLN A 101 -23.83 -17.01 -22.32
C GLN A 101 -24.13 -16.38 -23.69
N GLU A 102 -23.83 -15.10 -23.88
CA GLU A 102 -23.97 -14.41 -25.16
C GLU A 102 -23.08 -15.06 -26.24
N LEU A 103 -21.82 -15.36 -25.92
CA LEU A 103 -20.91 -16.05 -26.83
C LEU A 103 -21.41 -17.45 -27.23
N ASN A 104 -21.97 -18.21 -26.29
CA ASN A 104 -22.55 -19.53 -26.59
C ASN A 104 -23.78 -19.41 -27.49
N ALA A 105 -24.64 -18.40 -27.28
CA ALA A 105 -25.79 -18.14 -28.13
C ALA A 105 -25.39 -17.71 -29.54
N THR A 106 -24.40 -16.81 -29.67
CA THR A 106 -23.86 -16.39 -30.96
C THR A 106 -23.19 -17.56 -31.68
N SER A 107 -22.41 -18.37 -30.97
CA SER A 107 -21.75 -19.55 -31.52
C SER A 107 -22.77 -20.55 -32.08
N LYS A 108 -23.86 -20.80 -31.34
CA LYS A 108 -24.93 -21.69 -31.79
C LYS A 108 -25.65 -21.14 -33.02
N ASN A 109 -25.95 -19.84 -33.05
CA ASN A 109 -26.55 -19.19 -34.23
C ASN A 109 -25.65 -19.29 -35.48
N VAL A 110 -24.34 -19.08 -35.32
CA VAL A 110 -23.37 -19.24 -36.41
C VAL A 110 -23.31 -20.68 -36.90
N GLN A 111 -23.32 -21.65 -35.98
CA GLN A 111 -23.31 -23.07 -36.30
C GLN A 111 -24.60 -23.51 -37.00
N ASP A 112 -25.76 -23.09 -36.50
CA ASP A 112 -27.06 -23.38 -37.11
C ASP A 112 -27.18 -22.77 -38.51
N LYS A 113 -26.65 -21.55 -38.70
CA LYS A 113 -26.62 -20.88 -40.01
C LYS A 113 -25.65 -21.56 -40.99
N LEU A 114 -24.53 -22.09 -40.50
CA LEU A 114 -23.59 -22.89 -41.29
C LEU A 114 -24.22 -24.22 -41.73
N HIS A 115 -24.94 -24.90 -40.82
CA HIS A 115 -25.67 -26.13 -41.14
C HIS A 115 -26.83 -25.88 -42.11
N ALA A 116 -27.57 -24.77 -41.96
CA ALA A 116 -28.63 -24.38 -42.90
C ALA A 116 -28.06 -24.09 -44.30
N MET A 117 -26.94 -23.39 -44.39
CA MET A 117 -26.25 -23.09 -45.65
C MET A 117 -25.67 -24.36 -46.30
N GLY A 118 -25.26 -25.35 -45.51
CA GLY A 118 -24.83 -26.68 -46.01
C GLY A 118 -25.96 -27.53 -46.60
N ASN A 119 -27.22 -27.29 -46.22
CA ASN A 119 -28.37 -28.11 -46.58
C ASN A 119 -29.30 -27.48 -47.64
N THR A 120 -28.98 -26.29 -48.17
CA THR A 120 -29.82 -25.62 -49.16
C THR A 120 -29.48 -26.10 -50.59
N PRO A 121 -30.42 -26.65 -51.38
CA PRO A 121 -30.12 -27.09 -52.75
C PRO A 121 -29.84 -25.88 -53.65
N LEU A 122 -28.67 -25.88 -54.29
CA LEU A 122 -28.14 -24.80 -55.13
C LEU A 122 -29.12 -24.40 -56.25
N LYS A 123 -29.92 -23.35 -56.05
CA LYS A 123 -30.56 -22.61 -57.14
C LYS A 123 -29.57 -21.56 -57.64
N LYS A 124 -28.82 -21.94 -58.68
CA LYS A 124 -28.03 -21.10 -59.60
C LYS A 124 -27.52 -19.77 -59.00
N VAL A 125 -26.70 -19.86 -57.97
CA VAL A 125 -25.81 -18.77 -57.58
C VAL A 125 -24.60 -18.88 -58.51
N VAL A 126 -24.33 -17.83 -59.30
CA VAL A 126 -23.02 -17.65 -59.95
C VAL A 126 -22.03 -17.56 -58.81
N THR A 127 -21.47 -18.71 -58.49
CA THR A 127 -20.64 -18.92 -57.32
C THR A 127 -19.27 -18.43 -57.75
N HIS A 128 -18.90 -17.21 -57.35
CA HIS A 128 -17.48 -16.91 -57.23
C HIS A 128 -16.98 -17.77 -56.07
N ARG A 129 -16.66 -19.04 -56.39
CA ARG A 129 -15.91 -19.91 -55.50
C ARG A 129 -14.59 -19.18 -55.22
N PHE A 130 -14.48 -18.58 -54.05
CA PHE A 130 -13.17 -18.27 -53.50
C PHE A 130 -12.53 -19.61 -53.19
N GLU A 131 -11.74 -20.11 -54.14
CA GLU A 131 -10.81 -21.19 -53.87
C GLU A 131 -9.85 -20.70 -52.76
N PRO A 132 -9.81 -21.37 -51.59
CA PRO A 132 -8.84 -21.07 -50.56
C PRO A 132 -7.39 -21.34 -51.01
N THR A 133 -7.21 -21.86 -52.24
CA THR A 133 -5.93 -22.06 -52.94
C THR A 133 -5.42 -20.81 -53.67
N SER A 134 -6.01 -19.64 -53.45
CA SER A 134 -5.42 -18.39 -53.92
C SER A 134 -4.13 -18.12 -53.14
N LYS A 135 -2.98 -18.13 -53.84
CA LYS A 135 -1.67 -17.79 -53.28
C LYS A 135 -1.70 -16.52 -52.43
N CYS A 136 -2.55 -15.55 -52.80
CA CYS A 136 -2.71 -14.30 -52.06
C CYS A 136 -3.33 -14.49 -50.67
N VAL A 137 -4.30 -15.40 -50.49
CA VAL A 137 -4.93 -15.66 -49.18
C VAL A 137 -3.96 -16.37 -48.24
N LEU A 138 -3.20 -17.34 -48.75
CA LEU A 138 -2.13 -18.00 -47.98
C LEU A 138 -1.01 -17.03 -47.60
N LEU A 139 -0.58 -16.16 -48.52
CA LEU A 139 0.38 -15.11 -48.23
C LEU A 139 -0.17 -14.09 -47.22
N PHE A 140 -1.46 -13.79 -47.26
CA PHE A 140 -2.10 -12.89 -46.31
C PHE A 140 -2.16 -13.51 -44.90
N ILE A 141 -2.54 -14.78 -44.78
CA ILE A 141 -2.52 -15.51 -43.50
C ILE A 141 -1.09 -15.62 -42.94
N GLY A 142 -0.11 -15.93 -43.80
CA GLY A 142 1.30 -15.97 -43.41
C GLY A 142 1.83 -14.59 -42.99
N GLY A 143 1.46 -13.53 -43.72
CA GLY A 143 1.82 -12.15 -43.40
C GLY A 143 1.19 -11.67 -42.09
N LEU A 144 -0.07 -12.04 -41.81
CA LEU A 144 -0.72 -11.76 -40.54
C LEU A 144 -0.03 -12.48 -39.37
N ALA A 145 0.30 -13.78 -39.53
CA ALA A 145 1.02 -14.53 -38.51
C ALA A 145 2.41 -13.94 -38.24
N LEU A 146 3.15 -13.57 -39.29
CA LEU A 146 4.47 -12.93 -39.17
C LEU A 146 4.37 -11.56 -38.50
N SER A 147 3.38 -10.74 -38.88
CA SER A 147 3.10 -9.46 -38.25
C SER A 147 2.79 -9.62 -36.75
N LEU A 148 2.07 -10.67 -36.36
CA LEU A 148 1.76 -10.96 -34.97
C LEU A 148 3.02 -11.30 -34.17
N VAL A 149 3.89 -12.15 -34.73
CA VAL A 149 5.16 -12.53 -34.10
C VAL A 149 6.09 -11.32 -33.94
N ILE A 150 6.21 -10.48 -34.98
CA ILE A 150 7.01 -9.25 -34.90
C ILE A 150 6.44 -8.28 -33.87
N SER A 151 5.10 -8.16 -33.78
CA SER A 151 4.44 -7.33 -32.78
C SER A 151 4.73 -7.81 -31.35
N ILE A 152 4.63 -9.11 -31.09
CA ILE A 152 4.96 -9.70 -29.78
C ILE A 152 6.45 -9.52 -29.46
N TRP A 153 7.33 -9.75 -30.44
CA TRP A 153 8.77 -9.59 -30.27
C TRP A 153 9.14 -8.14 -29.96
N GLY A 154 8.63 -7.18 -30.74
CA GLY A 154 8.88 -5.76 -30.55
C GLY A 154 8.38 -5.26 -29.19
N ASN A 155 7.19 -5.69 -28.78
CA ASN A 155 6.67 -5.38 -27.44
C ASN A 155 7.52 -6.00 -26.33
N LEU A 156 8.02 -7.22 -26.51
CA LEU A 156 8.89 -7.89 -25.54
C LEU A 156 10.27 -7.23 -25.44
N THR A 157 10.88 -6.82 -26.57
CA THR A 157 12.17 -6.11 -26.56
C THR A 157 12.02 -4.73 -25.93
N GLN A 158 10.94 -4.02 -26.23
CA GLN A 158 10.64 -2.73 -25.59
C GLN A 158 10.45 -2.88 -24.08
N TRP A 159 9.74 -3.94 -23.64
CA TRP A 159 9.59 -4.22 -22.21
C TRP A 159 10.93 -4.51 -21.53
N ARG A 160 11.85 -5.24 -22.18
CA ARG A 160 13.20 -5.46 -21.65
C ARG A 160 13.99 -4.16 -21.54
N GLU A 161 13.99 -3.35 -22.60
CA GLU A 161 14.67 -2.06 -22.58
C GLU A 161 14.16 -1.19 -21.44
N HIS A 162 12.83 -1.13 -21.24
CA HIS A 162 12.25 -0.36 -20.13
C HIS A 162 12.74 -0.83 -18.77
N GLN A 163 12.83 -2.15 -18.55
CA GLN A 163 13.39 -2.70 -17.32
C GLN A 163 14.87 -2.35 -17.15
N ASP A 164 15.67 -2.36 -18.22
CA ASP A 164 17.08 -1.98 -18.17
C ASP A 164 17.26 -0.47 -17.85
N TRP A 165 16.40 0.39 -18.41
CA TRP A 165 16.36 1.82 -18.07
C TRP A 165 16.04 2.07 -16.60
N GLU A 166 15.05 1.37 -16.03
CA GLU A 166 14.69 1.49 -14.60
C GLU A 166 15.84 1.05 -13.68
N VAL A 167 16.57 -0.02 -14.04
CA VAL A 167 17.70 -0.51 -13.26
C VAL A 167 18.90 0.45 -13.34
N ALA A 168 19.17 1.02 -14.51
CA ALA A 168 20.22 2.02 -14.70
C ALA A 168 19.91 3.33 -13.95
N ASP A 169 18.67 3.79 -14.01
CA ASP A 169 18.19 4.95 -13.25
C ASP A 169 18.32 4.72 -11.74
N LEU A 170 17.88 3.56 -11.26
CA LEU A 170 18.02 3.20 -9.86
C LEU A 170 19.49 3.12 -9.42
N LYS A 171 20.38 2.58 -10.27
CA LYS A 171 21.83 2.58 -10.01
C LYS A 171 22.34 4.01 -9.82
N TYR A 172 21.94 4.94 -10.70
CA TYR A 172 22.35 6.34 -10.60
C TYR A 172 21.84 7.01 -9.31
N ARG A 173 20.56 6.84 -8.97
CA ARG A 173 19.99 7.37 -7.73
C ARG A 173 20.62 6.77 -6.47
N ALA A 174 20.89 5.47 -6.48
CA ALA A 174 21.57 4.79 -5.37
C ALA A 174 23.00 5.31 -5.17
N LEU A 175 23.74 5.54 -6.26
CA LEU A 175 25.07 6.14 -6.18
C LEU A 175 25.04 7.57 -5.64
N LYS A 176 24.02 8.37 -5.99
CA LYS A 176 23.84 9.72 -5.45
C LYS A 176 23.59 9.73 -3.93
N MET A 177 23.00 8.67 -3.38
CA MET A 177 22.79 8.51 -1.93
C MET A 177 24.07 8.15 -1.16
N VAL A 178 25.06 7.53 -1.81
CA VAL A 178 26.31 7.12 -1.17
C VAL A 178 27.36 8.21 -1.42
N LEU A 179 27.43 9.16 -0.47
CA LEU A 179 28.05 10.48 -0.65
C LEU A 179 29.59 10.56 -0.89
N PRO A 180 30.36 9.45 -0.96
CA PRO A 180 31.67 9.46 -1.67
C PRO A 180 31.98 8.21 -2.52
N SER A 181 32.74 8.39 -3.62
CA SER A 181 33.13 7.31 -4.56
C SER A 181 34.02 6.20 -3.95
N ASP A 182 34.76 6.51 -2.89
CA ASP A 182 35.63 5.54 -2.17
C ASP A 182 34.88 4.73 -1.09
N ASP A 183 33.57 4.93 -0.95
CA ASP A 183 32.77 4.21 0.03
C ASP A 183 32.55 2.73 -0.37
N PRO A 184 32.75 1.77 0.55
CA PRO A 184 32.49 0.34 0.30
C PRO A 184 31.10 0.04 -0.28
N ASN A 185 30.10 0.88 0.01
CA ASN A 185 28.74 0.77 -0.51
C ASN A 185 28.66 1.05 -2.02
N VAL A 186 29.52 1.92 -2.58
CA VAL A 186 29.60 2.15 -4.04
C VAL A 186 30.04 0.88 -4.75
N ARG A 187 31.12 0.25 -4.24
CA ARG A 187 31.63 -1.02 -4.76
C ARG A 187 30.60 -2.15 -4.64
N TYR A 188 29.81 -2.14 -3.57
CA TYR A 188 28.71 -3.09 -3.38
C TYR A 188 27.58 -2.89 -4.41
N ILE A 189 27.15 -1.65 -4.66
CA ILE A 189 26.12 -1.33 -5.67
C ILE A 189 26.63 -1.71 -7.06
N GLU A 190 27.84 -1.31 -7.43
CA GLU A 190 28.39 -1.61 -8.75
C GLU A 190 28.47 -3.12 -9.04
N LYS A 191 28.92 -3.92 -8.07
CA LYS A 191 28.99 -5.38 -8.20
C LYS A 191 27.62 -6.02 -8.40
N ASN A 192 26.61 -5.58 -7.64
CA ASN A 192 25.27 -6.17 -7.68
C ASN A 192 24.39 -5.64 -8.82
N PHE A 193 24.74 -4.53 -9.47
CA PHE A 193 24.00 -3.98 -10.61
C PHE A 193 24.64 -4.30 -11.97
N SER A 194 25.98 -4.41 -12.05
CA SER A 194 26.68 -4.57 -13.34
C SER A 194 27.21 -5.98 -13.60
N VAL A 195 27.72 -6.70 -12.57
CA VAL A 195 28.40 -7.99 -12.77
C VAL A 195 27.43 -9.17 -12.64
N CYS A 196 26.63 -9.20 -11.57
CA CYS A 196 25.61 -10.24 -11.34
C CYS A 196 24.37 -9.60 -10.69
N PRO A 197 23.34 -9.25 -11.48
CA PRO A 197 22.11 -8.65 -10.98
C PRO A 197 21.41 -9.56 -9.97
N ASN A 198 21.45 -9.19 -8.69
CA ASN A 198 20.67 -9.87 -7.66
C ASN A 198 19.36 -9.11 -7.44
N LYS A 199 18.24 -9.68 -7.88
CA LYS A 199 16.90 -9.07 -7.77
C LYS A 199 16.55 -8.66 -6.33
N GLU A 200 16.94 -9.44 -5.33
CA GLU A 200 16.65 -9.12 -3.92
C GLU A 200 17.44 -7.89 -3.44
N VAL A 201 18.70 -7.76 -3.89
CA VAL A 201 19.54 -6.60 -3.57
C VAL A 201 19.02 -5.35 -4.26
N ILE A 202 18.58 -5.46 -5.51
CA ILE A 202 17.99 -4.37 -6.28
C ILE A 202 16.72 -3.84 -5.57
N GLU A 203 15.83 -4.72 -5.10
CA GLU A 203 14.64 -4.28 -4.35
C GLU A 203 15.00 -3.61 -3.02
N LYS A 204 15.96 -4.17 -2.27
CA LYS A 204 16.43 -3.54 -1.02
C LYS A 204 17.03 -2.15 -1.26
N VAL A 205 17.79 -1.99 -2.34
CA VAL A 205 18.35 -0.69 -2.75
C VAL A 205 17.24 0.26 -3.17
N ARG A 206 16.24 -0.18 -3.93
CA ARG A 206 15.06 0.61 -4.29
C ARG A 206 14.34 1.16 -3.06
N THR A 207 14.07 0.30 -2.07
CA THR A 207 13.42 0.74 -0.83
C THR A 207 14.26 1.79 -0.09
N ARG A 208 15.58 1.58 0.00
CA ARG A 208 16.48 2.55 0.65
C ARG A 208 16.53 3.89 -0.06
N VAL A 209 16.63 3.88 -1.39
CA VAL A 209 16.62 5.10 -2.22
C VAL A 209 15.33 5.86 -2.02
N ASN A 210 14.17 5.18 -2.08
CA ASN A 210 12.87 5.82 -1.87
C ASN A 210 12.76 6.47 -0.48
N ILE A 211 13.15 5.75 0.59
CA ILE A 211 13.13 6.30 1.97
C ILE A 211 14.03 7.53 2.08
N TYR A 212 15.20 7.50 1.45
CA TYR A 212 16.14 8.61 1.46
C TYR A 212 15.62 9.83 0.69
N GLU A 213 15.08 9.62 -0.51
CA GLU A 213 14.48 10.68 -1.33
C GLU A 213 13.26 11.31 -0.63
N ASP A 214 12.40 10.50 -0.01
CA ASP A 214 11.27 10.95 0.79
C ASP A 214 11.74 11.80 1.99
N SER A 215 12.82 11.37 2.66
CA SER A 215 13.39 12.10 3.79
C SER A 215 13.97 13.46 3.37
N ILE A 216 14.65 13.52 2.21
CA ILE A 216 15.14 14.80 1.66
C ILE A 216 13.97 15.71 1.29
N CYS A 217 12.94 15.17 0.63
CA CYS A 217 11.76 15.93 0.24
C CYS A 217 11.09 16.54 1.47
N TYR A 218 10.82 15.70 2.47
CA TYR A 218 10.23 16.13 3.74
C TYR A 218 11.08 17.19 4.45
N HIS A 219 12.40 17.00 4.50
CA HIS A 219 13.29 17.99 5.09
C HIS A 219 13.23 19.34 4.37
N ASN A 220 13.18 19.33 3.03
CA ASN A 220 13.08 20.55 2.24
C ASN A 220 11.72 21.23 2.43
N GLU A 221 10.63 20.48 2.50
CA GLU A 221 9.29 20.99 2.83
C GLU A 221 9.27 21.65 4.22
N MET A 222 9.84 20.98 5.23
CA MET A 222 9.94 21.53 6.58
C MET A 222 10.76 22.83 6.61
N ARG A 223 11.86 22.88 5.85
CA ARG A 223 12.67 24.10 5.72
C ARG A 223 11.91 25.25 5.07
N GLN A 224 11.14 24.98 4.01
CA GLN A 224 10.29 26.00 3.37
C GLN A 224 9.18 26.47 4.31
N MET A 225 8.52 25.55 5.00
CA MET A 225 7.47 25.89 5.95
C MET A 225 8.01 26.71 7.14
N ALA A 226 9.21 26.40 7.61
CA ALA A 226 9.89 27.20 8.63
C ALA A 226 10.16 28.63 8.14
N ALA A 227 10.69 28.79 6.92
CA ALA A 227 10.93 30.11 6.34
C ALA A 227 9.64 30.93 6.15
N ILE A 228 8.54 30.29 5.73
CA ILE A 228 7.24 30.94 5.59
C ILE A 228 6.72 31.39 6.96
N LYS A 229 6.72 30.50 7.96
CA LYS A 229 6.27 30.83 9.32
C LYS A 229 7.10 31.98 9.92
N ASP A 230 8.41 31.97 9.70
CA ASP A 230 9.29 33.04 10.16
C ASP A 230 8.98 34.38 9.48
N SER A 231 8.71 34.38 8.17
CA SER A 231 8.31 35.58 7.42
C SER A 231 6.98 36.17 7.94
N ILE A 232 6.00 35.32 8.26
CA ILE A 232 4.70 35.72 8.81
C ILE A 232 4.88 36.29 10.21
N ALA A 233 5.65 35.61 11.08
CA ALA A 233 5.93 36.08 12.43
C ALA A 233 6.63 37.45 12.41
N ASN A 234 7.62 37.63 11.54
CA ASN A 234 8.31 38.91 11.35
C ASN A 234 7.38 40.02 10.85
N SER A 235 6.45 39.71 9.96
CA SER A 235 5.44 40.67 9.49
C SER A 235 4.50 41.10 10.62
N LEU A 236 3.93 40.14 11.35
CA LEU A 236 3.03 40.40 12.49
C LEU A 236 3.74 41.17 13.60
N PHE A 237 5.01 40.87 13.87
CA PHE A 237 5.81 41.59 14.86
C PHE A 237 6.02 43.05 14.48
N LYS A 238 6.27 43.35 13.20
CA LYS A 238 6.37 44.73 12.71
C LYS A 238 5.04 45.46 12.86
N GLU A 239 3.94 44.84 12.47
CA GLU A 239 2.60 45.44 12.58
C GLU A 239 2.22 45.74 14.05
N ALA A 240 2.47 44.80 14.96
CA ALA A 240 2.23 45.00 16.40
C ALA A 240 3.05 46.16 16.98
N ASN A 241 4.33 46.30 16.57
CA ASN A 241 5.17 47.42 17.00
C ASN A 241 4.68 48.77 16.46
N GLU A 242 4.18 48.81 15.23
CA GLU A 242 3.58 50.02 14.66
C GLU A 242 2.29 50.42 15.40
N ILE A 243 1.43 49.46 15.76
CA ILE A 243 0.25 49.70 16.59
C ILE A 243 0.65 50.25 17.96
N LYS A 244 1.65 49.62 18.62
CA LYS A 244 2.15 50.05 19.93
C LYS A 244 2.67 51.49 19.91
N LYS A 245 3.42 51.88 18.88
CA LYS A 245 3.90 53.26 18.71
C LYS A 245 2.73 54.24 18.58
N LYS A 246 1.71 53.92 17.76
CA LYS A 246 0.53 54.77 17.58
C LYS A 246 -0.27 54.96 18.87
N ILE A 247 -0.36 53.94 19.71
CA ILE A 247 -1.03 54.03 21.02
C ILE A 247 -0.22 54.92 21.98
N ASN A 248 1.11 54.75 22.03
CA ASN A 248 1.97 55.52 22.94
C ASN A 248 2.15 57.00 22.54
N GLN A 249 1.70 57.40 21.35
CA GLN A 249 1.71 58.79 20.88
C GLN A 249 0.39 59.54 21.19
N LYS A 250 -0.61 58.85 21.73
CA LYS A 250 -1.90 59.40 22.14
C LYS A 250 -1.92 59.66 23.63
#